data_AF-B0ES00-F1
#
_entry.id   AF-B0ES00-F1
#
_cell.length_a   1.000
_cell.length_b   1.000
_cell.length_c   1.000
_cell.angle_alpha   90.00
_cell.angle_beta   90.00
_cell.angle_gamma   90.00
#
_symmetry.space_group_name_H-M   'P 1'
#
loop_
_entity.id
_entity.type
_entity.pdbx_description
1 polymer ?
#
loop_
_entity_poly.entity_id
_entity_poly.type
_entity_poly.pdbx_seq_one_letter_code
_entity_poly.pdbx_strand_id
1 'polypeptide(L)'
;MVPKVVELNSEYATNCKNCNKTCHYPCHVPFFISALTMRGCSCIVNGRCTVCGCSCSEHVNSTYRHDFITETKEQTVEEIFERYNEGKKGIASAENVLKRLEDEYYEIQMDCYEKQEKIKECVNILSSITLNGNSLNDKVNSSNEYLDLLIKKEIEEKKHGYTKRIKGYEKLKQANEIIDYIIKKSPSKKSKEEIKAEFERRMKELE
;
A
#
# COMPACT_ATOMS: atom_id res chain seq x y z
N MET A 1 20.54 17.64 -19.03
CA MET A 1 20.76 16.89 -20.30
C MET A 1 19.48 16.97 -21.09
N VAL A 2 19.54 17.46 -22.33
CA VAL A 2 18.37 17.56 -23.21
C VAL A 2 18.50 16.45 -24.27
N PRO A 3 17.44 15.67 -24.53
CA PRO A 3 17.46 14.67 -25.59
C PRO A 3 17.53 15.38 -26.95
N LYS A 4 18.48 14.97 -27.79
CA LYS A 4 18.65 15.48 -29.15
C LYS A 4 18.74 14.32 -30.13
N VAL A 5 18.05 14.46 -31.26
CA VAL A 5 18.17 13.50 -32.37
C VAL A 5 19.26 13.99 -33.32
N VAL A 6 20.19 13.10 -33.66
CA VAL A 6 21.30 13.35 -34.58
C VAL A 6 21.14 12.42 -35.79
N GLU A 7 20.93 13.00 -36.97
CA GLU A 7 20.89 12.27 -38.24
C GLU A 7 22.28 11.72 -38.58
N LEU A 8 22.32 10.52 -39.14
CA LEU A 8 23.51 9.75 -39.50
C LEU A 8 23.63 9.65 -41.01
N ASN A 9 24.83 9.89 -41.54
CA ASN A 9 25.12 9.76 -42.97
C ASN A 9 25.79 8.39 -43.22
N SER A 10 25.12 7.52 -43.97
CA SER A 10 25.63 6.20 -44.35
C SER A 10 25.93 5.23 -43.19
N GLU A 11 25.45 5.55 -41.98
CA GLU A 11 25.51 4.72 -40.77
C GLU A 11 24.11 4.55 -40.18
N TYR A 12 23.95 3.55 -39.31
CA TYR A 12 22.69 3.30 -38.62
C TYR A 12 22.91 3.25 -37.10
N ALA A 13 21.84 3.45 -36.35
CA ALA A 13 21.79 3.19 -34.91
C ALA A 13 20.59 2.33 -34.57
N THR A 14 20.74 1.44 -33.59
CA THR A 14 19.62 0.69 -33.02
C THR A 14 19.00 1.50 -31.90
N ASN A 15 17.77 1.96 -32.11
CA ASN A 15 17.00 2.76 -31.14
C ASN A 15 15.87 1.95 -30.54
N CYS A 16 15.59 2.19 -29.25
CA CYS A 16 14.43 1.64 -28.57
C CYS A 16 13.26 2.62 -28.65
N LYS A 17 12.14 2.21 -29.25
CA LYS A 17 10.91 3.02 -29.38
C LYS A 17 10.25 3.32 -28.04
N ASN A 18 10.41 2.42 -27.07
CA ASN A 18 9.84 2.59 -25.74
C ASN A 18 10.66 3.56 -24.87
N CYS A 19 11.98 3.58 -25.02
CA CYS A 19 12.87 4.40 -24.18
C CYS A 19 13.35 5.68 -24.85
N ASN A 20 13.12 5.87 -26.16
CA ASN A 20 13.69 6.96 -26.96
C ASN A 20 15.20 7.12 -26.76
N LYS A 21 15.92 5.99 -26.77
CA LYS A 21 17.36 5.90 -26.51
C LYS A 21 18.04 5.03 -27.55
N THR A 22 19.25 5.43 -27.96
CA THR A 22 20.14 4.60 -28.77
C THR A 22 20.80 3.52 -27.91
N CYS A 23 20.56 2.26 -28.29
CA CYS A 23 21.06 1.08 -27.60
C CYS A 23 22.31 0.48 -28.28
N HIS A 24 22.54 0.78 -29.55
CA HIS A 24 23.75 0.37 -30.26
C HIS A 24 24.08 1.36 -31.39
N TYR A 25 25.31 1.85 -31.41
CA TYR A 25 25.88 2.72 -32.45
C TYR A 25 27.42 2.65 -32.37
N PRO A 26 28.15 2.61 -33.51
CA PRO A 26 27.65 2.56 -34.90
C PRO A 26 27.12 1.17 -35.28
N CYS A 27 26.07 1.13 -36.11
CA CYS A 27 25.52 -0.08 -36.69
C CYS A 27 25.65 -0.01 -38.23
N HIS A 28 26.24 -1.04 -38.82
CA HIS A 28 26.43 -1.14 -40.28
C HIS A 28 25.34 -1.96 -40.98
N VAL A 29 24.34 -2.43 -40.24
CA VAL A 29 23.21 -3.18 -40.79
C VAL A 29 22.14 -2.20 -41.30
N PRO A 30 21.82 -2.19 -42.60
CA PRO A 30 20.84 -1.28 -43.15
C PRO A 30 19.46 -1.42 -42.51
N PHE A 31 18.77 -0.28 -42.33
CA PHE A 31 17.45 -0.19 -41.70
C PHE A 31 16.40 -1.14 -42.30
N PHE A 32 16.43 -1.34 -43.62
CA PHE A 32 15.47 -2.17 -44.35
C PHE A 32 15.65 -3.68 -44.12
N ILE A 33 16.72 -4.12 -43.45
CA ILE A 33 16.99 -5.53 -43.13
C ILE A 33 16.57 -5.88 -41.68
N SER A 34 15.94 -4.95 -40.95
CA SER A 34 15.95 -4.93 -39.48
C SER A 34 15.17 -6.05 -38.77
N ALA A 35 13.95 -6.42 -39.15
CA ALA A 35 13.10 -7.25 -38.29
C ALA A 35 13.68 -8.65 -37.94
N LEU A 36 14.35 -9.31 -38.89
CA LEU A 36 14.96 -10.63 -38.67
C LEU A 36 16.39 -10.51 -38.10
N THR A 37 17.09 -9.42 -38.39
CA THR A 37 18.47 -9.18 -37.97
C THR A 37 18.59 -8.55 -36.59
N MET A 38 17.51 -7.96 -36.04
CA MET A 38 17.50 -7.40 -34.67
C MET A 38 17.86 -8.44 -33.61
N ARG A 39 17.49 -9.72 -33.81
CA ARG A 39 17.88 -10.82 -32.92
C ARG A 39 19.38 -11.11 -32.91
N GLY A 40 20.10 -10.64 -33.92
CA GLY A 40 21.55 -10.73 -34.05
C GLY A 40 22.30 -9.45 -33.66
N CYS A 41 21.62 -8.42 -33.13
CA CYS A 41 22.33 -7.26 -32.57
C CYS A 41 23.17 -7.70 -31.37
N SER A 42 24.41 -7.21 -31.27
CA SER A 42 25.28 -7.38 -30.10
C SER A 42 24.61 -6.95 -28.78
N CYS A 43 23.69 -6.01 -28.88
CA CYS A 43 22.91 -5.46 -27.79
C CYS A 43 21.74 -6.35 -27.33
N ILE A 44 21.38 -7.41 -28.07
CA ILE A 44 20.25 -8.29 -27.77
C ILE A 44 20.75 -9.66 -27.31
N VAL A 45 20.39 -10.04 -26.08
CA VAL A 45 20.68 -11.35 -25.50
C VAL A 45 19.37 -11.98 -25.04
N ASN A 46 19.10 -13.23 -25.46
CA ASN A 46 17.86 -13.94 -25.13
C ASN A 46 16.58 -13.14 -25.45
N GLY A 47 16.59 -12.37 -26.54
CA GLY A 47 15.45 -11.55 -26.98
C GLY A 47 15.23 -10.26 -26.17
N ARG A 48 16.14 -9.88 -25.27
CA ARG A 48 16.10 -8.63 -24.52
C ARG A 48 17.34 -7.78 -24.77
N CYS A 49 17.16 -6.46 -24.73
CA CYS A 49 18.26 -5.53 -24.85
C CYS A 49 19.04 -5.40 -23.54
N THR A 50 20.36 -5.55 -23.60
CA THR A 50 21.25 -5.41 -22.44
C THR A 50 21.44 -3.95 -22.02
N VAL A 51 21.10 -2.98 -22.88
CA VAL A 51 21.26 -1.54 -22.61
C VAL A 51 20.03 -0.89 -21.98
N CYS A 52 18.82 -1.35 -22.33
CA CYS A 52 17.57 -0.77 -21.80
C CYS A 52 16.59 -1.79 -21.20
N GLY A 53 16.87 -3.09 -21.28
CA GLY A 53 16.02 -4.15 -20.74
C GLY A 53 14.74 -4.46 -21.53
N CYS A 54 14.40 -3.65 -22.54
CA CYS A 54 13.23 -3.85 -23.39
C CYS A 54 13.38 -5.05 -24.34
N SER A 55 12.24 -5.59 -24.77
CA SER A 55 12.18 -6.66 -25.79
C SER A 55 12.87 -6.23 -27.09
N CYS A 56 13.46 -7.18 -27.82
CA CYS A 56 14.05 -6.93 -29.13
C CYS A 56 13.03 -6.38 -30.15
N SER A 57 11.73 -6.63 -29.95
CA SER A 57 10.63 -6.06 -30.75
C SER A 57 10.55 -4.53 -30.67
N GLU A 58 10.97 -3.95 -29.55
CA GLU A 58 10.93 -2.50 -29.31
C GLU A 58 12.10 -1.77 -29.98
N HIS A 59 13.00 -2.52 -30.61
CA HIS A 59 14.21 -1.98 -31.19
C HIS A 59 14.09 -1.90 -32.70
N VAL A 60 14.56 -0.79 -33.23
CA VAL A 60 14.56 -0.55 -34.66
C VAL A 60 15.88 0.09 -35.03
N ASN A 61 16.49 -0.33 -36.14
CA ASN A 61 17.57 0.46 -36.71
C ASN A 61 16.99 1.80 -37.18
N SER A 62 17.77 2.85 -37.31
CA SER A 62 17.34 4.12 -37.87
C SER A 62 18.56 4.85 -38.42
N THR A 63 18.35 5.78 -39.33
CA THR A 63 19.38 6.71 -39.83
C THR A 63 19.61 7.88 -38.88
N TYR A 64 19.22 7.75 -37.61
CA TYR A 64 19.44 8.76 -36.58
C TYR A 64 19.73 8.08 -35.25
N ARG A 65 20.40 8.80 -34.34
CA ARG A 65 20.62 8.39 -32.95
C ARG A 65 20.09 9.43 -31.96
N HIS A 66 19.79 8.99 -30.74
CA HIS A 66 19.45 9.83 -29.61
C HIS A 66 20.72 10.12 -28.80
N ASP A 67 21.11 11.40 -28.77
CA ASP A 67 22.18 11.93 -27.94
C ASP A 67 21.59 12.70 -26.74
N PHE A 68 22.37 12.78 -25.66
CA PHE A 68 22.09 13.63 -24.52
C PHE A 68 23.15 14.71 -24.47
N ILE A 69 22.74 15.95 -24.76
CA ILE A 69 23.65 17.09 -24.68
C ILE A 69 23.44 17.83 -23.36
N THR A 70 24.55 18.23 -22.76
CA THR A 70 24.55 19.15 -21.62
C THR A 70 24.53 20.56 -22.19
N GLU A 71 23.36 21.17 -22.19
CA GLU A 71 23.22 22.59 -22.53
C GLU A 71 23.39 23.43 -21.28
N THR A 72 24.22 24.46 -21.37
CA THR A 72 24.29 25.50 -20.35
C THR A 72 23.15 26.47 -20.63
N LYS A 73 22.15 26.51 -19.75
CA LYS A 73 21.06 27.48 -19.84
C LYS A 73 21.35 28.62 -18.88
N GLU A 74 21.26 29.86 -19.35
CA GLU A 74 21.21 31.01 -18.44
C GLU A 74 19.89 30.96 -17.66
N GLN A 75 20.00 30.94 -16.35
CA GLN A 75 18.87 31.00 -15.43
C GLN A 75 19.03 32.26 -14.58
N THR A 76 17.93 32.95 -14.32
CA THR A 76 17.96 34.10 -13.43
C THR A 76 17.99 33.64 -11.97
N VAL A 77 18.54 34.48 -11.09
CA VAL A 77 18.55 34.20 -9.65
C VAL A 77 17.11 34.10 -9.12
N GLU A 78 16.21 34.91 -9.68
CA GLU A 78 14.79 34.93 -9.38
C GLU A 78 14.13 33.58 -9.70
N GLU A 79 14.36 33.00 -10.88
CA GLU A 79 13.80 31.70 -11.27
C GLU A 79 14.26 30.55 -10.34
N ILE A 80 15.51 30.61 -9.89
CA ILE A 80 16.06 29.63 -8.95
C ILE A 80 15.42 29.79 -7.57
N PHE A 81 15.27 31.04 -7.11
CA PHE A 81 14.66 31.36 -5.82
C PHE A 81 13.17 30.98 -5.77
N GLU A 82 12.42 31.22 -6.85
CA GLU A 82 11.02 30.81 -6.97
C GLU A 82 10.88 29.29 -6.86
N ARG A 83 11.65 28.52 -7.65
CA ARG A 83 11.63 27.05 -7.61
C ARG A 83 12.00 26.49 -6.24
N TYR A 84 12.99 27.10 -5.57
CA TYR A 84 13.36 26.72 -4.21
C TYR A 84 12.20 26.93 -3.23
N ASN A 85 11.54 28.10 -3.30
CA ASN A 85 10.42 28.42 -2.43
C ASN A 85 9.19 27.54 -2.72
N GLU A 86 8.92 27.20 -3.98
CA GLU A 86 7.88 26.23 -4.35
C GLU A 86 8.16 24.85 -3.75
N GLY A 87 9.39 24.35 -3.88
CA GLY A 87 9.80 23.09 -3.25
C GLY A 87 9.62 23.12 -1.73
N LYS A 88 10.02 24.21 -1.08
CA LYS A 88 9.85 24.40 0.37
C LYS A 88 8.38 24.44 0.79
N LYS A 89 7.52 25.12 0.02
CA LYS A 89 6.06 25.15 0.25
C LYS A 89 5.45 23.75 0.11
N GLY A 90 5.87 22.99 -0.90
CA GLY A 90 5.43 21.61 -1.12
C GLY A 90 5.78 20.69 0.06
N ILE A 91 7.03 20.75 0.53
CA ILE A 91 7.49 19.99 1.70
C ILE A 91 6.68 20.37 2.95
N ALA A 92 6.58 21.66 3.25
CA ALA A 92 5.81 22.14 4.40
C ALA A 92 4.34 21.71 4.32
N SER A 93 3.75 21.67 3.12
CA SER A 93 2.39 21.18 2.93
C SER A 93 2.26 19.68 3.22
N ALA A 94 3.22 18.86 2.80
CA ALA A 94 3.22 17.43 3.05
C ALA A 94 3.41 17.11 4.55
N GLU A 95 4.35 17.79 5.21
CA GLU A 95 4.58 17.65 6.66
C GLU A 95 3.33 18.01 7.47
N ASN A 96 2.62 19.08 7.09
CA ASN A 96 1.36 19.45 7.74
C ASN A 96 0.25 18.40 7.56
N VAL A 97 0.15 17.81 6.36
CA VAL A 97 -0.83 16.72 6.12
C VAL A 97 -0.48 15.49 6.94
N LEU A 98 0.80 15.11 6.99
CA LEU A 98 1.26 13.97 7.78
C LEU A 98 0.92 14.16 9.26
N LYS A 99 1.28 15.32 9.82
CA LYS A 99 0.99 15.64 11.22
C LYS A 99 -0.51 15.56 11.54
N ARG A 100 -1.37 16.08 10.65
CA ARG A 100 -2.82 15.98 10.85
C ARG A 100 -3.30 14.52 10.85
N LEU A 101 -2.76 13.68 9.96
CA LEU A 101 -3.11 12.26 9.92
C LEU A 101 -2.64 11.52 11.19
N GLU A 102 -1.48 11.87 11.73
CA GLU A 102 -0.97 11.34 12.99
C GLU A 102 -1.90 11.72 14.17
N ASP A 103 -2.33 12.99 14.22
CA ASP A 103 -3.26 13.50 15.23
C ASP A 103 -4.63 12.80 15.12
N GLU A 104 -5.20 12.69 13.91
CA GLU A 104 -6.47 11.99 13.67
C GLU A 104 -6.38 10.50 14.05
N TYR A 105 -5.27 9.84 13.70
CA TYR A 105 -5.04 8.44 14.08
C TYR A 105 -4.98 8.28 15.61
N TYR A 106 -4.32 9.20 16.30
CA TYR A 106 -4.24 9.20 17.76
C TYR A 106 -5.63 9.34 18.40
N GLU A 107 -6.46 10.25 17.91
CA GLU A 107 -7.84 10.43 18.40
C GLU A 107 -8.68 9.15 18.23
N ILE A 108 -8.58 8.50 17.06
CA ILE A 108 -9.29 7.24 16.78
C ILE A 108 -8.85 6.13 17.74
N GLN A 109 -7.54 6.00 17.99
CA GLN A 109 -7.01 5.04 18.95
C GLN A 109 -7.56 5.28 20.36
N MET A 110 -7.55 6.54 20.80
CA MET A 110 -8.07 6.92 22.11
C MET A 110 -9.57 6.58 22.26
N ASP A 111 -10.40 6.89 21.26
CA ASP A 111 -11.81 6.51 21.27
C ASP A 111 -11.99 4.98 21.31
N CYS A 112 -11.19 4.24 20.53
CA CYS A 112 -11.19 2.78 20.56
C CYS A 112 -10.85 2.23 21.95
N TYR A 113 -9.81 2.75 22.62
CA TYR A 113 -9.47 2.36 23.99
C TYR A 113 -10.59 2.67 24.98
N GLU A 114 -11.20 3.86 24.91
CA GLU A 114 -12.32 4.22 25.78
C GLU A 114 -13.52 3.27 25.59
N LYS A 115 -13.82 2.88 24.34
CA LYS A 115 -14.87 1.87 24.08
C LYS A 115 -14.49 0.49 24.61
N GLN A 116 -13.24 0.07 24.47
CA GLN A 116 -12.75 -1.21 25.01
C GLN A 116 -12.88 -1.28 26.52
N GLU A 117 -12.54 -0.19 27.23
CA GLU A 117 -12.70 -0.12 28.69
C GLU A 117 -14.18 -0.19 29.10
N LYS A 118 -15.08 0.51 28.40
CA LYS A 118 -16.53 0.38 28.62
C LYS A 118 -17.02 -1.05 28.42
N ILE A 119 -16.53 -1.75 27.39
CA ILE A 119 -16.86 -3.16 27.15
C ILE A 119 -16.43 -4.02 28.34
N LYS A 120 -15.20 -3.83 28.85
CA LYS A 120 -14.71 -4.57 30.03
C LYS A 120 -15.55 -4.28 31.27
N GLU A 121 -15.89 -3.02 31.51
CA GLU A 121 -16.75 -2.63 32.64
C GLU A 121 -18.11 -3.30 32.57
N CYS A 122 -18.77 -3.25 31.41
CA CYS A 122 -20.03 -3.95 31.17
C CYS A 122 -19.90 -5.46 31.42
N VAL A 123 -18.84 -6.09 30.92
CA VAL A 123 -18.57 -7.52 31.13
C VAL A 123 -18.38 -7.84 32.61
N ASN A 124 -17.63 -7.01 33.35
CA ASN A 124 -17.40 -7.19 34.79
C ASN A 124 -18.70 -7.06 35.59
N ILE A 125 -19.54 -6.06 35.27
CA ILE A 125 -20.87 -5.91 35.87
C ILE A 125 -21.73 -7.15 35.59
N LEU A 126 -21.82 -7.58 34.33
CA LEU A 126 -22.56 -8.79 33.96
C LEU A 126 -22.03 -10.04 34.67
N SER A 127 -20.71 -10.10 34.94
CA SER A 127 -20.08 -11.22 35.65
C SER A 127 -20.52 -11.24 37.10
N SER A 128 -20.52 -10.07 37.75
CA SER A 128 -20.94 -9.93 39.15
C SER A 128 -22.40 -10.28 39.41
N ILE A 129 -23.27 -10.11 38.40
CA ILE A 129 -24.71 -10.41 38.50
C ILE A 129 -25.02 -11.90 38.23
N THR A 130 -24.06 -12.64 37.69
CA THR A 130 -24.29 -14.04 37.29
C THR A 130 -24.28 -14.98 38.50
N LEU A 131 -25.42 -15.66 38.73
CA LEU A 131 -25.71 -16.48 39.91
C LEU A 131 -24.80 -17.70 40.18
N ASN A 132 -23.91 -18.10 39.26
CA ASN A 132 -23.27 -19.43 39.30
C ASN A 132 -21.73 -19.48 39.37
N GLY A 133 -21.04 -18.36 39.65
CA GLY A 133 -19.58 -18.41 39.87
C GLY A 133 -18.71 -18.74 38.63
N ASN A 134 -19.32 -18.95 37.46
CA ASN A 134 -18.61 -19.09 36.19
C ASN A 134 -18.25 -17.69 35.64
N SER A 135 -17.02 -17.52 35.14
CA SER A 135 -16.57 -16.26 34.53
C SER A 135 -17.39 -15.96 33.27
N LEU A 136 -17.63 -14.68 32.92
CA LEU A 136 -18.36 -14.36 31.68
C LEU A 136 -17.73 -14.99 30.44
N ASN A 137 -16.42 -15.23 30.46
CA ASN A 137 -15.70 -15.90 29.37
C ASN A 137 -16.25 -17.31 29.09
N ASP A 138 -16.61 -18.05 30.15
CA ASP A 138 -17.25 -19.36 30.02
C ASP A 138 -18.66 -19.21 29.45
N LYS A 139 -19.34 -18.10 29.76
CA LYS A 139 -20.64 -17.75 29.16
C LYS A 139 -20.55 -17.32 27.70
N VAL A 140 -19.55 -16.55 27.29
CA VAL A 140 -19.35 -16.12 25.89
C VAL A 140 -19.07 -17.33 25.00
N ASN A 141 -18.21 -18.25 25.45
CA ASN A 141 -17.98 -19.53 24.76
C ASN A 141 -19.26 -20.38 24.71
N SER A 142 -19.99 -20.52 25.84
CA SER A 142 -21.28 -21.22 25.84
C SER A 142 -22.34 -20.54 24.96
N SER A 143 -22.25 -19.21 24.79
CA SER A 143 -23.11 -18.44 23.91
C SER A 143 -22.79 -18.70 22.45
N ASN A 144 -21.53 -18.92 22.08
CA ASN A 144 -21.14 -19.25 20.70
C ASN A 144 -21.59 -20.66 20.32
N GLU A 145 -21.43 -21.64 21.20
CA GLU A 145 -21.96 -23.01 20.99
C GLU A 145 -23.48 -23.00 20.85
N TYR A 146 -24.17 -22.21 21.67
CA TYR A 146 -25.62 -22.02 21.55
C TYR A 146 -26.03 -21.35 20.23
N LEU A 147 -25.29 -20.32 19.79
CA LEU A 147 -25.52 -19.67 18.49
C LEU A 147 -25.32 -20.65 17.33
N ASP A 148 -24.36 -21.58 17.41
CA ASP A 148 -24.16 -22.61 16.39
C ASP A 148 -25.35 -23.57 16.29
N LEU A 149 -25.93 -23.95 17.42
CA LEU A 149 -27.18 -24.73 17.45
C LEU A 149 -28.35 -23.96 16.81
N LEU A 150 -28.47 -22.66 17.09
CA LEU A 150 -29.50 -21.82 16.48
C LEU A 150 -29.31 -21.68 14.97
N ILE A 151 -28.08 -21.45 14.50
CA ILE A 151 -27.75 -21.39 13.06
C ILE A 151 -28.11 -22.71 12.39
N LYS A 152 -27.69 -23.85 12.96
CA LYS A 152 -28.00 -25.18 12.44
C LYS A 152 -29.52 -25.39 12.32
N LYS A 153 -30.27 -25.02 13.35
CA LYS A 153 -31.74 -25.10 13.33
C LYS A 153 -32.36 -24.23 12.25
N GLU A 154 -31.88 -23.00 12.05
CA GLU A 154 -32.37 -22.12 10.97
C GLU A 154 -32.10 -22.70 9.57
N ILE A 155 -30.95 -23.36 9.38
CA ILE A 155 -30.57 -24.03 8.13
C ILE A 155 -31.47 -25.24 7.85
N GLU A 156 -31.82 -25.99 8.90
CA GLU A 156 -32.69 -27.17 8.81
C GLU A 156 -34.15 -26.79 8.55
N GLU A 157 -34.68 -25.82 9.31
CA GLU A 157 -36.11 -25.46 9.25
C GLU A 157 -36.45 -24.53 8.07
N LYS A 158 -35.48 -23.73 7.59
CA LYS A 158 -35.63 -22.77 6.46
C LYS A 158 -36.89 -21.90 6.52
N LYS A 159 -37.33 -21.57 7.74
CA LYS A 159 -38.50 -20.71 7.99
C LYS A 159 -38.35 -19.36 7.30
N HIS A 160 -39.46 -18.70 6.99
CA HIS A 160 -39.42 -17.37 6.38
C HIS A 160 -38.46 -16.42 7.15
N GLY A 161 -37.55 -15.77 6.41
CA GLY A 161 -36.53 -14.89 6.98
C GLY A 161 -35.30 -15.56 7.61
N TYR A 162 -35.12 -16.88 7.49
CA TYR A 162 -34.00 -17.61 8.10
C TYR A 162 -32.62 -17.02 7.75
N THR A 163 -32.41 -16.59 6.51
CA THR A 163 -31.14 -15.98 6.06
C THR A 163 -30.79 -14.71 6.84
N LYS A 164 -31.79 -13.90 7.21
CA LYS A 164 -31.56 -12.70 8.03
C LYS A 164 -31.19 -13.09 9.47
N ARG A 165 -31.84 -14.13 10.03
CA ARG A 165 -31.54 -14.62 11.39
C ARG A 165 -30.13 -15.22 11.46
N ILE A 166 -29.75 -16.07 10.49
CA ILE A 166 -28.39 -16.62 10.39
C ILE A 166 -27.34 -15.51 10.37
N LYS A 167 -27.50 -14.51 9.50
CA LYS A 167 -26.59 -13.34 9.46
C LYS A 167 -26.52 -12.59 10.79
N GLY A 168 -27.63 -12.52 11.52
CA GLY A 168 -27.67 -11.93 12.86
C GLY A 168 -26.85 -12.74 13.86
N TYR A 169 -27.00 -14.06 13.88
CA TYR A 169 -26.24 -14.96 14.75
C TYR A 169 -24.74 -14.94 14.44
N GLU A 170 -24.36 -14.91 13.16
CA GLU A 170 -22.94 -14.78 12.74
C GLU A 170 -22.32 -13.47 13.24
N LYS A 171 -23.06 -12.35 13.15
CA LYS A 171 -22.61 -11.06 13.70
C LYS A 171 -22.43 -11.10 15.21
N LEU A 172 -23.32 -11.80 15.92
CA LEU A 172 -23.18 -11.98 17.37
C LEU A 172 -21.94 -12.80 17.71
N LYS A 173 -21.64 -13.86 16.96
CA LYS A 173 -20.39 -14.63 17.13
C LYS A 173 -19.15 -13.76 16.95
N GLN A 174 -19.11 -12.94 15.89
CA GLN A 174 -18.01 -12.00 15.66
C GLN A 174 -17.86 -11.00 16.81
N ALA A 175 -18.97 -10.48 17.35
CA ALA A 175 -18.92 -9.58 18.50
C ALA A 175 -18.36 -10.28 19.74
N ASN A 176 -18.75 -11.53 19.99
CA ASN A 176 -18.23 -12.35 21.08
C ASN A 176 -16.71 -12.57 20.98
N GLU A 177 -16.20 -12.88 19.79
CA GLU A 177 -14.76 -13.04 19.54
C GLU A 177 -13.97 -11.75 19.82
N ILE A 178 -14.52 -10.59 19.43
CA ILE A 178 -13.92 -9.28 19.71
C ILE A 178 -13.88 -9.01 21.22
N ILE A 179 -14.96 -9.30 21.94
CA ILE A 179 -15.03 -9.12 23.40
C ILE A 179 -13.97 -9.99 24.08
N ASP A 180 -13.87 -11.27 23.73
CA ASP A 180 -12.86 -12.19 24.25
C ASP A 180 -11.44 -11.68 24.01
N TYR A 181 -11.17 -11.16 22.82
CA TYR A 181 -9.88 -10.58 22.47
C TYR A 181 -9.54 -9.36 23.36
N ILE A 182 -10.51 -8.45 23.55
CA ILE A 182 -10.32 -7.24 24.37
C ILE A 182 -9.99 -7.61 25.82
N ILE A 183 -10.71 -8.59 26.38
CA ILE A 183 -10.51 -9.07 27.75
C ILE A 183 -9.13 -9.73 27.89
N LYS A 184 -8.74 -10.59 26.96
CA LYS A 184 -7.45 -11.31 27.01
C LYS A 184 -6.25 -10.40 26.82
N LYS A 185 -6.33 -9.42 25.91
CA LYS A 185 -5.18 -8.60 25.51
C LYS A 185 -4.80 -7.51 26.52
N SER A 186 -5.72 -7.10 27.39
CA SER A 186 -5.46 -5.97 28.29
C SER A 186 -6.09 -6.19 29.67
N PRO A 187 -5.40 -6.90 30.58
CA PRO A 187 -5.91 -7.22 31.89
C PRO A 187 -6.06 -6.00 32.81
N SER A 188 -5.36 -4.89 32.53
CA SER A 188 -5.42 -3.65 33.31
C SER A 188 -5.78 -2.44 32.44
N LYS A 189 -6.45 -1.49 33.08
CA LYS A 189 -6.73 -0.16 32.53
C LYS A 189 -5.40 0.57 32.33
N LYS A 190 -5.12 1.01 31.11
CA LYS A 190 -3.98 1.89 30.79
C LYS A 190 -4.43 3.34 30.91
N SER A 191 -3.55 4.18 31.44
CA SER A 191 -3.70 5.64 31.41
C SER A 191 -3.57 6.17 29.97
N LYS A 192 -4.08 7.40 29.73
CA LYS A 192 -3.98 8.04 28.41
C LYS A 192 -2.52 8.24 28.02
N GLU A 193 -1.68 8.51 29.01
CA GLU A 193 -0.25 8.72 28.90
C GLU A 193 0.49 7.43 28.48
N GLU A 194 0.12 6.28 29.04
CA GLU A 194 0.68 4.98 28.65
C GLU A 194 0.28 4.59 27.22
N ILE A 195 -0.98 4.88 26.83
CA ILE A 195 -1.46 4.65 25.47
C ILE A 195 -0.67 5.51 24.48
N LYS A 196 -0.48 6.80 24.80
CA LYS A 196 0.31 7.73 23.99
C LYS A 196 1.77 7.28 23.86
N ALA A 197 2.40 6.89 24.96
CA ALA A 197 3.78 6.43 24.96
C ALA A 197 3.98 5.12 24.18
N GLU A 198 3.01 4.19 24.22
CA GLU A 198 3.06 2.96 23.41
C GLU A 198 2.87 3.26 21.91
N PHE A 199 2.02 4.23 21.58
CA PHE A 199 1.84 4.68 20.21
C PHE A 199 3.11 5.34 19.66
N GLU A 200 3.69 6.32 20.37
CA GLU A 200 4.94 6.98 19.97
C GLU A 200 6.08 5.97 19.78
N ARG A 201 6.13 4.94 20.61
CA ARG A 201 7.10 3.84 20.46
C ARG A 201 6.89 3.06 19.17
N ARG A 202 5.65 2.70 18.84
CA ARG A 202 5.32 1.97 17.60
C ARG A 202 5.56 2.78 16.34
N MET A 203 5.30 4.08 16.38
CA MET A 203 5.61 4.96 15.25
C MET A 203 7.12 4.99 14.98
N LYS A 204 7.95 5.06 16.03
CA LYS A 204 9.41 4.99 15.91
C LYS A 204 9.95 3.64 15.41
N GLU A 205 9.20 2.56 15.56
CA GLU A 205 9.57 1.24 15.02
C GLU A 205 9.31 1.13 13.51
N LEU A 206 8.55 2.06 12.92
CA LEU A 206 8.21 2.09 11.50
C LEU A 206 9.10 3.05 10.69
N GLU A 207 9.91 3.87 11.35
CA GLU A 207 10.91 4.79 10.77
C GLU A 207 12.25 4.09 10.52
#